data_AF-A0A7W1SKP8-F1
#
_entry.id   AF-A0A7W1SKP8-F1
#
_cell.length_a   1.000
_cell.length_b   1.000
_cell.length_c   1.000
_cell.angle_alpha   90.00
_cell.angle_beta   90.00
_cell.angle_gamma   90.00
#
_symmetry.space_group_name_H-M   'P 1'
#
loop_
_entity.id
_entity.type
_entity.pdbx_description
1 polymer ?
#
loop_
_entity_poly.entity_id
_entity_poly.type
_entity_poly.pdbx_seq_one_letter_code
_entity_poly.pdbx_strand_id
1 'polypeptide(L)'
;AEGRAIRESVSNPLPPFRRSAVPPSLVVPPSTTLRTAVIPAPAVDALDPTGCGDVFGAAAAARLFAGDTVEAALRHANAMASRNAAFRGAGGLSRHLRGELVTP
;
A
#
# COMPACT_ATOMS: atom_id res chain seq x y z
N ALA A 1 -6.05 -41.07 22.81
CA ALA A 1 -6.28 -40.71 21.41
C ALA A 1 -6.89 -39.32 21.37
N GLU A 2 -6.06 -38.29 21.53
CA GLU A 2 -6.47 -36.88 21.58
C GLU A 2 -5.54 -36.12 20.63
N GLY A 3 -6.11 -35.48 19.61
CA GLY A 3 -5.30 -34.77 18.61
C GLY A 3 -5.97 -34.61 17.25
N ARG A 4 -7.22 -34.12 17.18
CA ARG A 4 -7.86 -33.86 15.87
C ARG A 4 -8.96 -32.79 15.84
N ALA A 5 -8.82 -31.71 16.61
CA ALA A 5 -9.85 -30.65 16.65
C ALA A 5 -9.29 -29.22 16.50
N ILE A 6 -8.27 -29.02 15.66
CA ILE A 6 -7.72 -27.66 15.40
C ILE A 6 -7.25 -27.51 13.94
N ARG A 7 -8.09 -27.86 12.95
CA ARG A 7 -7.72 -27.71 11.53
C ARG A 7 -8.79 -27.18 10.56
N GLU A 8 -9.92 -26.64 11.03
CA GLU A 8 -11.00 -26.23 10.11
C GLU A 8 -11.44 -24.77 10.29
N SER A 9 -10.53 -23.80 10.15
CA SER A 9 -10.95 -22.38 10.14
C SER A 9 -10.19 -21.49 9.16
N VAL A 10 -9.61 -22.04 8.09
CA VAL A 10 -9.03 -21.24 7.00
C VAL A 10 -9.45 -21.82 5.65
N SER A 11 -10.73 -21.69 5.32
CA SER A 11 -11.25 -22.01 4.00
C SER A 11 -12.55 -21.23 3.73
N ASN A 12 -12.51 -19.90 3.93
CA ASN A 12 -13.48 -19.07 3.25
C ASN A 12 -12.72 -18.24 2.20
N PRO A 13 -12.89 -18.51 0.89
CA PRO A 13 -12.29 -17.65 -0.11
C PRO A 13 -12.88 -16.24 0.02
N LEU A 14 -12.01 -15.23 -0.01
CA LEU A 14 -12.44 -13.84 -0.12
C LEU A 14 -13.35 -13.71 -1.35
N PRO A 15 -14.48 -12.98 -1.25
CA PRO A 15 -15.35 -12.78 -2.41
C PRO A 15 -14.56 -12.12 -3.55
N PRO A 16 -14.84 -12.47 -4.81
CA PRO A 16 -14.13 -11.88 -5.95
C PRO A 16 -14.33 -10.36 -5.94
N PHE A 17 -13.23 -9.63 -6.11
CA PHE A 17 -13.26 -8.18 -6.30
C PHE A 17 -14.17 -7.85 -7.47
N ARG A 18 -15.37 -7.31 -7.18
CA ARG A 18 -16.28 -6.80 -8.22
C ARG A 18 -15.63 -5.56 -8.82
N ARG A 19 -15.18 -5.63 -10.07
CA ARG A 19 -14.88 -4.42 -10.84
C ARG A 19 -16.18 -3.64 -10.97
N SER A 20 -16.28 -2.50 -10.28
CA SER A 20 -17.32 -1.53 -10.55
C SER A 20 -17.15 -1.10 -12.02
N ALA A 21 -18.13 -1.41 -12.86
CA ALA A 21 -18.17 -0.89 -14.22
C ALA A 21 -18.24 0.64 -14.12
N VAL A 22 -17.28 1.34 -14.76
CA VAL A 22 -17.33 2.80 -14.87
C VAL A 22 -18.52 3.13 -15.79
N PRO A 23 -19.54 3.87 -15.34
CA PRO A 23 -20.65 4.24 -16.20
C PRO A 23 -20.15 5.13 -17.36
N PRO A 24 -20.58 4.89 -18.61
CA PRO A 24 -20.23 5.73 -19.74
C PRO A 24 -21.00 7.05 -19.67
N SER A 25 -20.46 7.99 -18.90
CA SER A 25 -20.54 9.46 -19.02
C SER A 25 -20.45 10.08 -17.63
N LEU A 26 -19.24 10.21 -17.13
CA LEU A 26 -18.94 11.35 -16.28
C LEU A 26 -19.01 12.58 -17.21
N VAL A 27 -20.21 13.14 -17.36
CA VAL A 27 -20.33 14.57 -17.70
C VAL A 27 -19.65 15.27 -16.54
N VAL A 28 -18.40 15.68 -16.74
CA VAL A 28 -17.68 16.52 -15.80
C VAL A 28 -18.33 17.91 -15.95
N PRO A 29 -19.20 18.38 -15.03
CA PRO A 29 -19.56 19.79 -15.02
C PRO A 29 -18.26 20.61 -14.96
N PRO A 30 -18.21 21.89 -15.38
CA PRO A 30 -17.04 22.73 -15.14
C PRO A 30 -16.71 22.65 -13.66
N SER A 31 -15.69 21.86 -13.34
CA SER A 31 -15.55 21.28 -12.01
C SER A 31 -14.89 22.33 -11.14
N THR A 32 -15.58 22.66 -10.05
CA THR A 32 -15.05 22.86 -8.71
C THR A 32 -13.55 23.16 -8.63
N THR A 33 -13.19 24.31 -8.07
CA THR A 33 -11.83 24.72 -7.71
C THR A 33 -10.90 23.54 -7.44
N LEU A 34 -9.90 23.36 -8.30
CA LEU A 34 -8.81 22.40 -8.11
C LEU A 34 -8.12 22.74 -6.77
N ARG A 35 -8.22 21.85 -5.79
CA ARG A 35 -7.51 21.97 -4.52
C ARG A 35 -6.27 21.10 -4.55
N THR A 36 -5.11 21.75 -4.46
CA THR A 36 -3.82 21.08 -4.30
C THR A 36 -3.32 21.32 -2.87
N ALA A 37 -2.58 20.36 -2.35
CA ALA A 37 -1.92 20.47 -1.05
C ALA A 37 -0.66 19.62 -1.05
N VAL A 38 0.34 20.07 -0.30
CA VAL A 38 1.52 19.26 0.03
C VAL A 38 1.29 18.63 1.40
N ILE A 39 1.42 17.31 1.48
CA ILE A 39 1.40 16.57 2.75
C ILE A 39 2.85 16.12 3.01
N PRO A 40 3.59 16.78 3.91
CA PRO A 40 4.98 16.45 4.14
C PRO A 40 5.10 15.05 4.76
N ALA A 41 6.13 14.32 4.35
CA ALA A 41 6.53 13.09 5.02
C ALA A 41 7.33 13.43 6.30
N PRO A 42 7.23 12.62 7.36
CA PRO A 42 8.13 12.73 8.51
C PRO A 42 9.60 12.60 8.08
N ALA A 43 10.44 13.53 8.56
CA ALA A 43 11.88 13.44 8.39
C ALA A 43 12.43 12.23 9.15
N VAL A 44 13.28 11.44 8.50
CA VAL A 44 13.90 10.23 9.06
C VAL A 44 15.34 10.14 8.58
N ASP A 45 16.21 9.61 9.43
CA ASP A 45 17.54 9.18 9.01
C ASP A 45 17.40 7.84 8.27
N ALA A 46 17.36 7.91 6.95
CA ALA A 46 17.01 6.78 6.10
C ALA A 46 18.17 5.78 6.03
N LEU A 47 17.91 4.54 6.48
CA LEU A 47 18.84 3.43 6.40
C LEU A 47 18.76 2.70 5.05
N ASP A 48 17.54 2.44 4.57
CA ASP A 48 17.29 1.82 3.25
C ASP A 48 15.94 2.28 2.68
N PRO A 49 15.93 3.09 1.60
CA PRO A 49 14.68 3.56 1.02
C PRO A 49 13.95 2.51 0.18
N THR A 50 14.55 1.34 -0.05
CA THR A 50 13.98 0.30 -0.90
C THR A 50 12.63 -0.18 -0.35
N GLY A 51 11.62 -0.18 -1.23
CA GLY A 51 10.25 -0.59 -0.89
C GLY A 51 9.40 0.50 -0.21
N CYS A 52 9.93 1.69 0.07
CA CYS A 52 9.13 2.77 0.68
C CYS A 52 7.94 3.18 -0.20
N GLY A 53 8.10 3.16 -1.52
CA GLY A 53 7.01 3.43 -2.47
C GLY A 53 5.90 2.38 -2.43
N ASP A 54 6.26 1.10 -2.31
CA ASP A 54 5.30 0.00 -2.18
C ASP A 54 4.56 0.08 -0.84
N VAL A 55 5.27 0.35 0.25
CA VAL A 55 4.68 0.57 1.58
C VAL A 55 3.72 1.76 1.56
N PHE A 56 4.13 2.87 0.95
CA PHE A 56 3.27 4.04 0.77
C PHE A 56 2.00 3.68 -0.03
N GLY A 57 2.17 3.05 -1.19
CA GLY A 57 1.05 2.68 -2.07
C GLY A 57 0.08 1.71 -1.40
N ALA A 58 0.60 0.67 -0.74
CA ALA A 58 -0.21 -0.31 -0.03
C ALA A 58 -0.96 0.32 1.15
N ALA A 59 -0.30 1.15 1.96
CA ALA A 59 -0.92 1.83 3.10
C ALA A 59 -1.99 2.83 2.65
N ALA A 60 -1.72 3.62 1.60
CA ALA A 60 -2.69 4.56 1.03
C ALA A 60 -3.91 3.82 0.48
N ALA A 61 -3.69 2.79 -0.35
CA ALA A 61 -4.77 2.00 -0.93
C ALA A 61 -5.65 1.35 0.15
N ALA A 62 -5.04 0.75 1.18
CA ALA A 62 -5.78 0.16 2.30
C ALA A 62 -6.68 1.17 3.02
N ARG A 63 -6.17 2.38 3.30
CA ARG A 63 -6.96 3.44 3.94
C ARG A 63 -8.07 3.99 3.05
N LEU A 64 -7.79 4.20 1.77
CA LEU A 64 -8.79 4.64 0.80
C LEU A 64 -9.91 3.61 0.63
N PHE A 65 -9.58 2.32 0.55
CA PHE A 65 -10.58 1.25 0.50
C PHE A 65 -11.40 1.12 1.79
N ALA A 66 -10.84 1.55 2.94
CA ALA A 66 -11.56 1.66 4.19
C ALA A 66 -12.48 2.90 4.27
N GLY A 67 -12.43 3.80 3.28
CA GLY A 67 -13.27 5.00 3.21
C GLY A 67 -12.64 6.27 3.82
N ASP A 68 -11.36 6.25 4.15
CA ASP A 68 -10.66 7.45 4.63
C ASP A 68 -10.60 8.53 3.54
N THR A 69 -10.50 9.80 3.96
CA THR A 69 -10.21 10.90 3.03
C THR A 69 -8.82 10.76 2.43
N VAL A 70 -8.61 11.32 1.23
CA VAL A 70 -7.30 11.33 0.57
C VAL A 70 -6.22 11.88 1.49
N GLU A 71 -6.49 13.00 2.16
CA GLU A 71 -5.52 13.62 3.07
C GLU A 71 -5.14 12.70 4.25
N ALA A 72 -6.11 12.06 4.89
CA ALA A 72 -5.88 11.14 6.00
C ALA A 72 -5.09 9.90 5.54
N ALA A 73 -5.46 9.33 4.39
CA ALA A 73 -4.77 8.19 3.80
C ALA A 73 -3.31 8.51 3.46
N LEU A 74 -3.05 9.67 2.86
CA LEU A 74 -1.70 10.09 2.48
C LEU A 74 -0.83 10.43 3.70
N ARG A 75 -1.38 11.08 4.74
CA ARG A 75 -0.67 11.28 6.01
C ARG A 75 -0.25 9.95 6.65
N HIS A 76 -1.15 8.97 6.64
CA HIS A 76 -0.87 7.65 7.17
C HIS A 76 0.19 6.91 6.34
N ALA A 77 0.08 6.96 5.01
CA ALA A 77 1.04 6.33 4.09
C ALA A 77 2.45 6.93 4.24
N ASN A 78 2.57 8.26 4.35
CA ASN A 78 3.85 8.93 4.63
C ASN A 78 4.47 8.42 5.94
N ALA A 79 3.68 8.27 7.02
CA ALA A 79 4.18 7.76 8.29
C ALA A 79 4.69 6.32 8.18
N MET A 80 3.99 5.45 7.44
CA MET A 80 4.41 4.05 7.25
C MET A 80 5.66 3.94 6.38
N ALA A 81 5.76 4.72 5.30
CA ALA A 81 6.93 4.76 4.43
C ALA A 81 8.17 5.32 5.15
N SER A 82 8.02 6.41 5.91
CA SER A 82 9.10 6.96 6.75
C SER A 82 9.59 5.94 7.79
N ARG A 83 8.69 5.16 8.39
CA ARG A 83 9.08 4.05 9.28
C ARG A 83 9.87 2.99 8.54
N ASN A 84 9.43 2.57 7.35
CA ASN A 84 10.16 1.59 6.54
C ASN A 84 11.58 2.05 6.18
N ALA A 85 11.74 3.33 5.84
CA ALA A 85 13.05 3.90 5.50
C ALA A 85 14.06 3.81 6.65
N ALA A 86 13.60 3.78 7.91
CA ALA A 86 14.47 3.63 9.08
C ALA A 86 14.86 2.16 9.38
N PHE A 87 14.30 1.18 8.66
CA PHE A 87 14.67 -0.24 8.76
C PHE A 87 15.49 -0.66 7.54
N ARG A 88 16.29 -1.73 7.68
CA ARG A 88 16.83 -2.43 6.51
C ARG A 88 15.66 -3.10 5.79
N GLY A 89 15.11 -2.40 4.80
CA GLY A 89 14.00 -2.85 4.00
C GLY A 89 14.40 -3.97 3.02
N ALA A 90 13.73 -4.00 1.87
CA ALA A 90 13.95 -4.99 0.84
C ALA A 90 15.20 -4.69 -0.02
N GLY A 91 16.35 -4.31 0.57
CA GLY A 91 17.54 -3.88 -0.17
C GLY A 91 18.07 -4.88 -1.20
N GLY A 92 17.71 -6.17 -1.10
CA GLY A 92 18.00 -7.19 -2.13
C GLY A 92 17.05 -7.18 -3.33
N LEU A 93 15.88 -6.54 -3.24
CA LEU A 93 14.81 -6.59 -4.24
C LEU A 93 15.23 -5.94 -5.56
N SER A 94 15.85 -4.76 -5.53
CA SER A 94 16.31 -4.13 -6.78
C SER A 94 17.39 -4.96 -7.49
N ARG A 95 18.22 -5.67 -6.73
CA ARG A 95 19.21 -6.61 -7.30
C ARG A 95 18.52 -7.86 -7.84
N HIS A 96 17.52 -8.39 -7.12
CA HIS A 96 16.68 -9.51 -7.56
C HIS A 96 15.96 -9.21 -8.88
N LEU A 97 15.28 -8.06 -8.97
CA LEU A 97 14.52 -7.65 -10.15
C LEU A 97 15.42 -7.37 -11.37
N ARG A 98 16.68 -6.99 -11.16
CA ARG A 98 17.69 -6.87 -12.22
C ARG A 98 18.37 -8.19 -12.58
N GLY A 99 17.99 -9.30 -11.93
CA GLY A 99 18.61 -10.61 -12.16
C GLY A 99 20.04 -10.72 -11.62
N GLU A 100 20.46 -9.81 -10.75
CA GLU A 100 21.84 -9.68 -10.25
C GLU A 100 22.09 -10.45 -8.94
N LEU A 101 21.05 -11.09 -8.38
CA LEU A 101 21.22 -12.05 -7.29
C LEU A 101 21.49 -13.43 -7.92
N VAL A 102 22.76 -13.73 -8.16
CA VAL A 102 23.21 -15.11 -8.37
C VAL A 102 23.19 -15.79 -7.02
N THR A 103 22.21 -16.67 -6.79
CA THR A 103 22.24 -17.61 -5.67
C THR A 103 23.20 -18.75 -6.05
N PRO A 104 24.19 -19.12 -5.22
CA PRO A 104 24.89 -20.39 -5.37
C PRO A 104 23.97 -21.59 -5.10
#